data_AF-A0A2M3Z971-F1
#
_entry.id   AF-A0A2M3Z971-F1
#
_cell.length_a   1.000
_cell.length_b   1.000
_cell.length_c   1.000
_cell.angle_alpha   90.00
_cell.angle_beta   90.00
_cell.angle_gamma   90.00
#
_symmetry.space_group_name_H-M   'P 1'
#
loop_
_entity.id
_entity.type
_entity.pdbx_description
1 polymer ?
#
loop_
_entity_poly.entity_id
_entity_poly.type
_entity_poly.pdbx_seq_one_letter_code
_entity_poly.pdbx_strand_id
1 'polypeptide(L)'
;VSNAFRVFSKQIFIPSANLYSFSVNRQKQSSEESNQQPLKYLGSQASRWSAQNSRSGPKRDIPWFQPYVVNFSVAIFLIYFCLLREENDIDQSLGRSLFEHVPGLEEKQLILSYHYNKENGLPTRDIEMRMIELGMNPEAIG
;
A
#
# COMPACT_ATOMS: atom_id res chain seq x y z
N VAL A 1 43.05 39.04 16.91
CA VAL A 1 42.94 37.79 17.68
C VAL A 1 41.75 37.93 18.63
N SER A 2 40.89 36.92 18.67
CA SER A 2 39.72 36.75 19.56
C SER A 2 38.53 37.70 19.39
N ASN A 3 37.56 37.28 18.57
CA ASN A 3 36.25 36.81 19.07
C ASN A 3 35.38 36.41 17.88
N ALA A 4 35.79 35.33 17.22
CA ALA A 4 34.94 34.57 16.32
C ALA A 4 34.18 33.51 17.15
N PHE A 5 33.01 33.12 16.66
CA PHE A 5 32.29 31.92 17.06
C PHE A 5 31.30 32.05 18.24
N ARG A 6 30.24 32.86 18.06
CA ARG A 6 28.99 32.65 18.80
C ARG A 6 27.97 31.94 17.91
N VAL A 7 28.04 30.62 18.01
CA VAL A 7 27.04 29.61 17.65
C VAL A 7 25.62 30.15 17.81
N PHE A 8 24.86 30.21 16.71
CA PHE A 8 23.40 30.33 16.74
C PHE A 8 22.80 29.09 16.07
N SER A 9 22.93 27.96 16.78
CA SER A 9 22.09 26.79 16.56
C SER A 9 20.64 27.20 16.81
N LYS A 10 19.86 27.38 15.74
CA LYS A 10 18.41 27.49 15.85
C LYS A 10 17.88 26.10 16.19
N GLN A 11 17.80 25.82 17.49
CA GLN A 11 17.05 24.71 18.03
C GLN A 11 15.59 24.88 17.61
N ILE A 12 15.11 24.02 16.72
CA ILE A 12 13.68 23.88 16.41
C ILE A 12 13.04 23.27 17.67
N PHE A 13 12.58 24.14 18.56
CA PHE A 13 11.73 23.78 19.69
C PHE A 13 10.35 23.45 19.11
N ILE A 14 10.05 22.15 18.99
CA ILE A 14 8.70 21.66 18.68
C ILE A 14 7.92 21.78 20.00
N PRO A 15 6.92 22.67 20.13
CA PRO A 15 6.03 22.60 21.28
C PRO A 15 5.21 21.32 21.15
N SER A 16 5.33 20.44 22.13
CA SER A 16 4.47 19.28 22.31
C SER A 16 3.01 19.76 22.31
N ALA A 17 2.28 19.42 21.25
CA ALA A 17 0.85 19.67 21.20
C ALA A 17 0.19 18.89 22.34
N ASN A 18 -0.49 19.62 23.23
CA ASN A 18 -1.32 19.09 24.29
C ASN A 18 -2.26 18.03 23.71
N LEU A 19 -2.17 16.80 24.21
CA LEU A 19 -3.19 15.79 24.03
C LEU A 19 -4.50 16.37 24.58
N TYR A 20 -5.47 16.58 23.69
CA TYR A 20 -6.83 16.95 24.06
C TYR A 20 -7.33 16.02 25.16
N SER A 21 -7.54 16.56 26.37
CA SER A 21 -8.30 15.88 27.40
C SER A 21 -9.74 15.75 26.88
N PHE A 22 -10.12 14.54 26.47
CA PHE A 22 -11.51 14.25 26.18
C PHE A 22 -12.27 14.32 27.51
N SER A 23 -12.96 15.44 27.73
CA SER A 23 -13.85 15.60 28.88
C SER A 23 -15.02 14.63 28.72
N VAL A 24 -14.92 13.46 29.36
CA VAL A 24 -16.04 12.53 29.52
C VAL A 24 -17.15 13.26 30.26
N ASN A 25 -18.18 13.69 29.53
CA ASN A 25 -19.43 14.15 30.12
C ASN A 25 -20.14 12.92 30.70
N ARG A 26 -19.86 12.65 31.98
CA ARG A 26 -20.54 11.61 32.76
C ARG A 26 -21.99 12.06 32.92
N GLN A 27 -22.87 11.56 32.04
CA GLN A 27 -24.30 11.75 32.21
C GLN A 27 -24.70 11.25 33.60
N LYS A 28 -25.42 12.13 34.30
CA LYS A 28 -25.99 11.91 35.63
C LYS A 28 -26.75 10.58 35.63
N GLN A 29 -26.19 9.59 36.31
CA GLN A 29 -26.84 8.32 36.56
C GLN A 29 -28.06 8.61 37.41
N SER A 30 -29.24 8.67 36.79
CA SER A 30 -30.50 8.61 37.51
C SER A 30 -30.51 7.29 38.25
N SER A 31 -30.60 7.39 39.57
CA SER A 31 -30.84 6.33 40.51
C SER A 31 -32.11 5.57 40.11
N GLU A 32 -31.97 4.50 39.33
CA GLU A 32 -32.94 3.42 39.33
C GLU A 32 -32.22 2.19 39.85
N GLU A 33 -32.51 1.96 41.13
CA GLU A 33 -32.30 0.73 41.87
C GLU A 33 -32.54 -0.48 40.98
N SER A 34 -31.60 -1.42 41.05
CA SER A 34 -31.53 -2.64 40.26
C SER A 34 -32.85 -3.42 40.24
N ASN A 35 -33.69 -3.18 39.26
CA ASN A 35 -34.73 -4.14 38.89
C ASN A 35 -34.01 -5.31 38.22
N GLN A 36 -33.88 -6.46 38.88
CA GLN A 36 -33.29 -7.70 38.33
C GLN A 36 -34.13 -8.32 37.20
N GLN A 37 -34.98 -7.53 36.55
CA GLN A 37 -35.83 -7.94 35.45
C GLN A 37 -35.05 -7.82 34.14
N PRO A 38 -35.28 -8.72 33.18
CA PRO A 38 -34.63 -8.64 31.87
C PRO A 38 -34.97 -7.31 31.18
N LEU A 39 -33.93 -6.61 30.71
CA LEU A 39 -34.05 -5.32 30.04
C LEU A 39 -34.90 -5.47 28.77
N LYS A 40 -36.03 -4.76 28.69
CA LYS A 40 -36.91 -4.80 27.52
C LYS A 40 -36.30 -3.99 26.37
N TYR A 41 -36.02 -4.66 25.25
CA TYR A 41 -35.45 -4.02 24.06
C TYR A 41 -36.48 -3.15 23.32
N LEU A 42 -37.68 -3.68 23.10
CA LEU A 42 -38.78 -2.98 22.41
C LEU A 42 -39.22 -1.75 23.25
N GLY A 43 -39.09 -0.56 22.66
CA GLY A 43 -39.38 0.72 23.33
C GLY A 43 -38.18 1.37 24.03
N SER A 44 -37.03 0.70 24.12
CA SER A 44 -35.80 1.30 24.66
C SER A 44 -35.14 2.26 23.65
N GLN A 45 -34.24 3.13 24.13
CA GLN A 45 -33.42 3.97 23.25
C GLN A 45 -32.54 3.14 22.31
N ALA A 46 -32.16 1.93 22.71
CA ALA A 46 -31.41 1.01 21.86
C ALA A 46 -32.22 0.53 20.65
N SER A 47 -33.55 0.40 20.78
CA SER A 47 -34.43 0.03 19.66
C SER A 47 -34.56 1.12 18.60
N ARG A 48 -34.25 2.38 18.93
CA ARG A 48 -34.27 3.51 17.97
C ARG A 48 -32.97 3.61 17.17
N TRP A 49 -31.93 2.86 17.56
CA TRP A 49 -30.64 2.88 16.89
C TRP A 49 -30.66 2.03 15.62
N SER A 50 -30.59 2.69 14.46
CA SER A 50 -30.51 1.97 13.18
C SER A 50 -29.14 1.33 13.00
N ALA A 51 -29.11 0.12 12.44
CA ALA A 51 -27.87 -0.57 12.08
C ALA A 51 -26.97 0.26 11.15
N GLN A 52 -27.57 1.16 10.36
CA GLN A 52 -26.85 2.10 9.51
C GLN A 52 -25.95 3.04 10.32
N ASN A 53 -26.39 3.49 11.51
CA ASN A 53 -25.64 4.40 12.35
C ASN A 53 -24.39 3.74 12.96
N SER A 54 -24.43 2.42 13.23
CA SER A 54 -23.23 1.66 13.63
C SER A 54 -22.25 1.47 12.46
N ARG A 55 -22.75 1.17 11.26
CA ARG A 55 -21.90 0.81 10.12
C ARG A 55 -21.22 2.02 9.48
N SER A 56 -21.93 3.14 9.37
CA SER A 56 -21.43 4.33 8.68
C SER A 56 -20.75 5.35 9.60
N GLY A 57 -20.83 5.15 10.92
CA GLY A 57 -20.40 6.13 11.91
C GLY A 57 -21.20 7.44 11.83
N PRO A 58 -20.83 8.47 12.62
CA PRO A 58 -21.41 9.80 12.48
C PRO A 58 -21.24 10.29 11.05
N LYS A 59 -22.30 10.90 10.46
CA LYS A 59 -22.17 11.62 9.18
C LYS A 59 -21.14 12.72 9.39
N ARG A 60 -19.93 12.49 8.90
CA ARG A 60 -18.85 13.48 8.91
C ARG A 60 -19.13 14.43 7.75
N ASP A 61 -19.43 15.69 8.06
CA ASP A 61 -19.50 16.76 7.06
C ASP A 61 -18.09 17.02 6.54
N ILE A 62 -17.68 16.20 5.56
CA ILE A 62 -16.37 16.28 4.92
C ILE A 62 -16.49 17.27 3.77
N PRO A 63 -15.69 18.35 3.76
CA PRO A 63 -15.66 19.26 2.63
C PRO A 63 -15.23 18.53 1.35
N TRP A 64 -15.92 18.82 0.24
CA TRP A 64 -15.68 18.17 -1.04
C TRP A 64 -14.26 18.36 -1.57
N PHE A 65 -13.53 19.42 -1.16
CA PHE A 65 -12.17 19.70 -1.61
C PHE A 65 -11.09 18.82 -0.94
N GLN A 66 -11.41 18.19 0.20
CA GLN A 66 -10.46 17.37 0.98
C GLN A 66 -9.77 16.26 0.16
N PRO A 67 -10.48 15.40 -0.59
CA PRO A 67 -9.82 14.39 -1.41
C PRO A 67 -8.97 14.99 -2.53
N TYR A 68 -9.36 16.13 -3.11
CA TYR A 68 -8.62 16.72 -4.22
C TYR A 68 -7.27 17.26 -3.78
N VAL A 69 -7.18 17.92 -2.62
CA VAL A 69 -5.91 18.44 -2.10
C VAL A 69 -4.93 17.30 -1.79
N VAL A 70 -5.42 16.20 -1.23
CA VAL A 70 -4.60 15.01 -0.94
C VAL A 70 -4.13 14.33 -2.23
N ASN A 71 -5.04 14.13 -3.19
CA ASN A 71 -4.67 13.54 -4.47
C ASN A 71 -3.70 14.44 -5.25
N PHE A 72 -3.86 15.76 -5.17
CA PHE A 72 -2.99 16.72 -5.83
C PHE A 72 -1.57 16.69 -5.26
N SER A 73 -1.40 16.63 -3.94
CA SER A 73 -0.07 16.54 -3.34
C SER A 73 0.62 15.22 -3.68
N VAL A 74 -0.10 14.09 -3.63
CA VAL A 74 0.42 12.79 -4.06
C VAL A 74 0.78 12.80 -5.54
N ALA A 75 -0.06 13.38 -6.40
CA ALA A 75 0.19 13.47 -7.83
C ALA A 75 1.46 14.31 -8.13
N ILE A 76 1.67 15.44 -7.45
CA ILE A 76 2.90 16.23 -7.59
C ILE A 76 4.12 15.41 -7.17
N PHE A 77 4.04 14.68 -6.04
CA PHE A 77 5.13 13.81 -5.64
C PHE A 77 5.38 12.72 -6.68
N LEU A 78 4.34 12.07 -7.22
CA LEU A 78 4.50 11.05 -8.26
C LEU A 78 5.10 11.63 -9.54
N ILE A 79 4.68 12.81 -9.98
CA ILE A 79 5.27 13.48 -11.15
C ILE A 79 6.76 13.77 -10.90
N TYR A 80 7.12 14.25 -9.71
CA TYR A 80 8.51 14.45 -9.33
C TYR A 80 9.30 13.15 -9.32
N PHE A 81 8.76 12.07 -8.73
CA PHE A 81 9.46 10.79 -8.60
C PHE A 81 9.55 9.99 -9.90
N CYS A 82 8.53 10.06 -10.76
CA CYS A 82 8.45 9.25 -11.98
C CYS A 82 8.98 9.97 -13.22
N LEU A 83 8.94 11.30 -13.27
CA LEU A 83 9.28 12.06 -14.49
C LEU A 83 10.40 13.07 -14.31
N LEU A 84 10.41 13.82 -13.20
CA LEU A 84 11.30 14.99 -13.05
C LEU A 84 12.61 14.68 -12.31
N ARG A 85 12.65 13.59 -11.55
CA ARG A 85 13.89 13.05 -10.99
C ARG A 85 14.75 12.53 -12.15
N GLU A 86 16.04 12.87 -12.12
CA GLU A 86 17.03 12.36 -13.08
C GLU A 86 16.89 10.84 -13.24
N GLU A 87 17.01 10.34 -14.48
CA GLU A 87 16.79 8.92 -14.82
C GLU A 87 17.50 8.04 -13.81
N ASN A 88 16.72 7.31 -13.01
CA ASN A 88 17.29 6.42 -12.02
C ASN A 88 17.85 5.22 -12.79
N ASP A 89 19.07 4.76 -12.50
CA ASP A 89 19.70 3.58 -13.15
C ASP A 89 18.79 2.33 -13.16
N ILE A 90 17.81 2.29 -12.26
CA ILE A 90 16.76 1.26 -12.15
C ILE A 90 15.72 1.34 -13.28
N ASP A 91 15.34 2.53 -13.73
CA ASP A 91 14.43 2.68 -14.88
C ASP A 91 15.15 2.26 -16.18
N GLN A 92 16.45 2.57 -16.30
CA GLN A 92 17.27 2.11 -17.41
C GLN A 92 17.49 0.59 -17.37
N SER A 93 17.64 0.00 -16.18
CA SER A 93 17.79 -1.45 -16.03
C SER A 93 16.50 -2.22 -16.28
N LEU A 94 15.32 -1.60 -16.07
CA LEU A 94 14.03 -2.16 -16.47
C LEU A 94 13.85 -2.24 -17.99
N GLY A 95 14.46 -1.32 -18.74
CA GLY A 95 14.49 -1.33 -20.21
C GLY A 95 15.48 -2.34 -20.78
N ARG A 96 16.51 -2.73 -20.02
CA ARG A 96 17.35 -3.88 -20.37
C ARG A 96 16.57 -5.15 -20.12
N SER A 97 16.69 -6.12 -21.03
CA SER A 97 15.91 -7.35 -20.95
C SER A 97 16.15 -8.01 -19.58
N LEU A 98 15.09 -8.22 -18.80
CA LEU A 98 15.10 -9.00 -17.55
C LEU A 98 15.82 -10.35 -17.69
N PHE A 99 15.92 -10.86 -18.92
CA PHE A 99 16.70 -12.01 -19.33
C PHE A 99 18.22 -11.88 -19.08
N GLU A 100 18.80 -10.69 -19.17
CA GLU A 100 20.23 -10.46 -18.88
C GLU A 100 20.54 -10.44 -17.37
N HIS A 101 19.59 -9.96 -16.55
CA HIS A 101 19.85 -9.70 -15.13
C HIS A 101 19.54 -10.89 -14.22
N VAL A 102 18.61 -11.77 -14.62
CA VAL A 102 18.25 -12.96 -13.84
C VAL A 102 18.83 -14.19 -14.55
N PRO A 103 20.04 -14.64 -14.16
CA PRO A 103 20.61 -15.86 -14.72
C PRO A 103 19.65 -17.04 -14.49
N GLY A 104 19.27 -17.72 -15.57
CA GLY A 104 18.38 -18.89 -15.53
C GLY A 104 16.88 -18.61 -15.74
N LEU A 105 16.43 -17.35 -15.85
CA LEU A 105 15.02 -17.07 -16.16
C LEU A 105 14.65 -17.48 -17.59
N GLU A 106 15.55 -17.20 -18.55
CA GLU A 106 15.41 -17.63 -19.95
C GLU A 106 15.26 -19.15 -20.00
N GLU A 107 16.15 -19.90 -19.36
CA GLU A 107 16.11 -21.36 -19.31
C GLU A 107 14.77 -21.91 -18.78
N LYS A 108 14.28 -21.37 -17.66
CA LYS A 108 13.01 -21.80 -17.07
C LYS A 108 11.82 -21.51 -17.98
N GLN A 109 11.83 -20.35 -18.65
CA GLN A 109 10.77 -19.99 -19.60
C GLN A 109 10.79 -20.88 -20.85
N LEU A 110 11.98 -21.19 -21.38
CA LEU A 110 12.14 -22.11 -22.51
C LEU A 110 11.65 -23.51 -22.16
N ILE A 111 12.03 -24.05 -20.99
CA ILE A 111 11.56 -25.37 -20.52
C ILE A 111 10.04 -25.41 -20.41
N LEU A 112 9.42 -24.40 -19.80
CA LEU A 112 7.96 -24.33 -19.68
C LEU A 112 7.27 -24.25 -21.05
N SER A 113 7.80 -23.41 -21.96
CA SER A 113 7.27 -23.29 -23.32
C SER A 113 7.44 -24.57 -24.14
N TYR A 114 8.55 -25.30 -23.93
CA TYR A 114 8.83 -26.58 -24.56
C TYR A 114 7.82 -27.64 -24.14
N HIS A 115 7.59 -27.80 -22.83
CA HIS A 115 6.58 -28.73 -22.31
C HIS A 115 5.19 -28.38 -22.83
N TYR A 116 4.80 -27.10 -22.77
CA TYR A 116 3.50 -26.65 -23.27
C TYR A 116 3.33 -26.95 -24.77
N ASN A 117 4.32 -26.62 -25.61
CA ASN A 117 4.23 -26.87 -27.04
C ASN A 117 4.19 -28.36 -27.37
N LYS A 118 4.98 -29.19 -26.66
CA LYS A 118 5.00 -30.65 -26.81
C LYS A 118 3.64 -31.27 -26.44
N GLU A 119 3.00 -30.79 -25.39
CA GLU A 119 1.66 -31.23 -24.96
C GLU A 119 0.55 -30.81 -25.94
N ASN A 120 0.69 -29.64 -26.56
CA ASN A 120 -0.32 -29.08 -27.46
C ASN A 120 -0.06 -29.38 -28.94
N GLY A 121 0.98 -30.15 -29.28
CA GLY A 121 1.35 -30.48 -30.66
C GLY A 121 1.79 -29.26 -31.50
N LEU A 122 2.25 -28.21 -30.84
CA LEU A 122 2.74 -26.98 -31.46
C LEU A 122 4.22 -27.16 -31.87
N PRO A 123 4.70 -26.40 -32.87
CA PRO A 123 6.09 -26.52 -33.33
C PRO A 123 7.08 -26.15 -32.21
N THR A 124 8.08 -27.01 -32.01
CA THR A 124 9.11 -26.87 -30.95
C THR A 124 10.51 -26.61 -31.48
N ARG A 125 10.72 -26.60 -32.80
CA ARG A 125 12.04 -26.48 -33.44
C ARG A 125 12.83 -25.24 -33.00
N ASP A 126 12.15 -24.09 -32.94
CA ASP A 126 12.79 -22.82 -32.59
C ASP A 126 13.20 -22.80 -31.10
N ILE A 127 12.40 -23.44 -30.25
CA ILE A 127 12.66 -23.59 -28.80
C ILE A 127 13.85 -24.53 -28.57
N GLU A 128 13.89 -25.67 -29.26
CA GLU A 128 15.00 -26.63 -29.18
C GLU A 128 16.33 -26.01 -29.64
N MET A 129 16.32 -25.26 -30.75
CA MET A 129 17.49 -24.56 -31.27
C MET A 129 18.04 -23.57 -30.23
N ARG A 130 17.16 -22.78 -29.60
CA ARG A 130 17.55 -21.82 -28.57
C ARG A 130 18.03 -22.50 -27.29
N MET A 131 17.45 -23.64 -26.90
CA MET A 131 17.94 -24.43 -25.76
C MET A 131 19.35 -24.98 -26.01
N ILE A 132 19.65 -25.42 -27.23
CA ILE A 132 20.97 -25.90 -27.63
C ILE A 132 22.01 -24.77 -27.63
N GLU A 133 21.64 -23.57 -28.11
CA GLU A 133 22.51 -22.37 -28.04
C GLU A 133 22.93 -22.04 -26.60
N LEU A 134 22.05 -22.28 -25.64
CA LEU A 134 22.30 -22.09 -24.21
C LEU A 134 23.02 -23.29 -23.55
N GLY A 135 23.34 -24.35 -24.30
CA GLY A 135 24.02 -25.54 -23.81
C GLY A 135 23.12 -26.54 -23.07
N MET A 136 21.79 -26.38 -23.13
CA MET A 136 20.83 -27.34 -22.60
C MET A 136 20.54 -28.43 -23.62
N ASN A 137 20.43 -29.68 -23.16
CA ASN A 137 19.99 -30.78 -24.00
C ASN A 137 18.46 -30.96 -23.87
N PRO A 138 17.66 -30.71 -24.91
CA PRO A 138 16.20 -30.85 -24.86
C PRO A 138 15.75 -32.31 -24.63
N GLU A 139 16.58 -33.29 -24.96
CA GLU A 139 16.29 -34.72 -24.74
C GLU A 139 16.45 -35.12 -23.26
N ALA A 140 17.25 -34.39 -22.48
CA ALA A 140 17.47 -34.66 -21.07
C ALA A 140 16.35 -34.11 -20.16
N ILE A 141 15.50 -33.22 -20.69
CA ILE A 141 14.48 -32.47 -19.94
C ILE A 141 13.06 -32.99 -20.26
N GLY A 142 12.91 -33.70 -21.38
CA GLY A 142 11.62 -34.10 -21.95
C GLY A 142 11.13 -35.49 -21.64
#